data_AF-A0A2U1S4D1-F1
#
_entry.id   AF-A0A2U1S4D1-F1
#
_cell.length_a   1.000
_cell.length_b   1.000
_cell.length_c   1.000
_cell.angle_alpha   90.00
_cell.angle_beta   90.00
_cell.angle_gamma   90.00
#
_symmetry.space_group_name_H-M   'P 1'
#
loop_
_entity.id
_entity.type
_entity.pdbx_description
1 polymer ?
#
loop_
_entity_poly.entity_id
_entity_poly.type
_entity_poly.pdbx_seq_one_letter_code
_entity_poly.pdbx_strand_id
1 'polypeptide(L)'
;MTPEGVGDVIKNLSEYILRYAITLAAVSALSMALLEAVKALGSVRDRFHKRRVRNWIERVTVPGEVLISGAPIPPDDRVFHEHVYSELVWLTTAEQVDATAITGSIEWKPWHISPSNALFALDAEKMMGQIQDAADAALNDPGRCLNLYLFLTDGAHPEDITNWYTWAGQPPVSTAADPTLAKRQADTYTRLRQFIRRRLDAFQLTTGYQWQTVNQIASVVLGALLLGGSLLYLDRTVGWLLVPLSLAGGFLAPVAKDLVLALKRVRSG
;
A
#
# COMPACT_ATOMS: atom_id res chain seq x y z
N MET A 1 -59.80 0.68 6.03
CA MET A 1 -58.63 0.86 6.91
C MET A 1 -58.85 2.15 7.67
N THR A 2 -58.93 2.11 9.00
CA THR A 2 -59.15 3.32 9.81
C THR A 2 -57.84 4.12 9.94
N PRO A 3 -57.90 5.44 10.14
CA PRO A 3 -56.71 6.26 10.39
C PRO A 3 -55.85 5.73 11.55
N GLU A 4 -56.48 5.20 12.60
CA GLU A 4 -55.80 4.56 13.74
C GLU A 4 -55.00 3.33 13.31
N GLY A 5 -55.57 2.48 12.45
CA GLY A 5 -54.88 1.29 11.95
C GLY A 5 -53.65 1.62 11.07
N VAL A 6 -53.64 2.76 10.39
CA VAL A 6 -52.45 3.23 9.66
C VAL A 6 -51.35 3.64 10.65
N GLY A 7 -51.71 4.31 11.75
CA GLY A 7 -50.78 4.71 12.81
C GLY A 7 -50.06 3.53 13.44
N ASP A 8 -50.79 2.46 13.77
CA ASP A 8 -50.23 1.24 14.37
C ASP A 8 -49.26 0.51 13.42
N VAL A 9 -49.59 0.43 12.14
CA VAL A 9 -48.71 -0.16 11.12
C VAL A 9 -47.40 0.63 11.00
N ILE A 10 -47.48 1.96 10.97
CA ILE A 10 -46.29 2.84 10.91
C ILE A 10 -45.43 2.65 12.15
N LYS A 11 -46.03 2.60 13.34
CA LYS A 11 -45.30 2.40 14.60
C LYS A 11 -44.58 1.04 14.63
N ASN A 12 -45.28 -0.03 14.28
CA ASN A 12 -44.71 -1.38 14.25
C ASN A 12 -43.57 -1.49 13.23
N LEU A 13 -43.74 -0.89 12.05
CA LEU A 13 -42.70 -0.84 11.03
C LEU A 13 -41.48 -0.05 11.52
N SER A 14 -41.69 1.09 12.18
CA SER A 14 -40.62 1.92 12.74
C SER A 14 -39.83 1.17 13.82
N GLU A 15 -40.50 0.53 14.77
CA GLU A 15 -39.85 -0.27 15.82
C GLU A 15 -39.06 -1.45 15.23
N TYR A 16 -39.61 -2.12 14.22
CA TYR A 16 -38.94 -3.20 13.51
C TYR A 16 -37.66 -2.71 12.80
N ILE A 17 -37.76 -1.62 12.03
CA ILE A 17 -36.62 -1.00 11.35
C ILE A 17 -35.56 -0.57 12.36
N LEU A 18 -35.95 0.03 13.49
CA LEU A 18 -35.02 0.47 14.52
C LEU A 18 -34.25 -0.69 15.14
N ARG A 19 -34.94 -1.79 15.50
CA ARG A 19 -34.28 -2.99 16.04
C ARG A 19 -33.33 -3.62 15.02
N TYR A 20 -33.75 -3.69 13.76
CA TYR A 20 -32.89 -4.21 12.69
C TYR A 20 -31.65 -3.33 12.49
N ALA A 21 -31.82 -2.00 12.48
CA ALA A 21 -30.72 -1.06 12.36
C ALA A 21 -29.71 -1.16 13.52
N ILE A 22 -30.19 -1.32 14.77
CA ILE A 22 -29.33 -1.52 15.94
C ILE A 22 -28.52 -2.81 15.80
N THR A 23 -29.16 -3.91 15.43
CA THR A 23 -28.48 -5.21 15.23
C THR A 23 -27.45 -5.11 14.10
N LEU A 24 -27.80 -4.49 12.98
CA LEU A 24 -26.90 -4.27 11.85
C LEU A 24 -25.69 -3.43 12.26
N ALA A 25 -25.90 -2.36 13.02
CA ALA A 25 -24.83 -1.52 13.54
C ALA A 25 -23.89 -2.30 14.48
N ALA A 26 -24.45 -3.11 15.38
CA ALA A 26 -23.67 -3.95 16.30
C ALA A 26 -22.83 -4.99 15.54
N VAL A 27 -23.41 -5.69 14.56
CA VAL A 27 -22.68 -6.66 13.72
C VAL A 27 -21.59 -5.96 12.90
N SER A 28 -21.87 -4.78 12.36
CA SER A 28 -20.89 -4.00 11.60
C SER A 28 -19.71 -3.56 12.48
N ALA A 29 -19.99 -3.09 13.70
CA ALA A 29 -18.95 -2.72 14.66
C ALA A 29 -18.10 -3.92 15.07
N LEU A 30 -18.72 -5.06 15.37
CA LEU A 30 -18.03 -6.31 15.71
C LEU A 30 -17.17 -6.80 14.55
N SER A 31 -17.69 -6.77 13.32
CA SER A 31 -16.96 -7.17 12.11
C SER A 31 -15.71 -6.30 11.91
N MET A 32 -15.84 -4.99 12.07
CA MET A 32 -14.71 -4.07 11.99
C MET A 32 -13.65 -4.37 13.06
N ALA A 33 -14.07 -4.58 14.31
CA ALA A 33 -13.17 -4.89 15.42
C ALA A 33 -12.43 -6.22 15.20
N LEU A 34 -13.12 -7.26 14.73
CA LEU A 34 -12.52 -8.55 14.39
C LEU A 34 -11.53 -8.42 13.24
N LEU A 35 -11.88 -7.65 12.20
CA LEU A 35 -11.00 -7.41 11.07
C LEU A 35 -9.75 -6.63 11.49
N GLU A 36 -9.88 -5.64 12.38
CA GLU A 36 -8.75 -4.93 12.97
C GLU A 36 -7.88 -5.86 13.83
N ALA A 37 -8.47 -6.73 14.63
CA ALA A 37 -7.75 -7.73 15.40
C ALA A 37 -6.99 -8.70 14.47
N VAL A 38 -7.62 -9.23 13.42
CA VAL A 38 -6.97 -10.12 12.45
C VAL A 38 -5.81 -9.41 11.73
N LYS A 39 -5.97 -8.14 11.37
CA LYS A 39 -4.88 -7.35 10.77
C LYS A 39 -3.71 -7.17 11.74
N ALA A 40 -3.99 -6.86 12.99
CA ALA A 40 -2.99 -6.65 14.03
C ALA A 40 -2.24 -7.94 14.38
N LEU A 41 -2.97 -9.05 14.53
CA LEU A 41 -2.40 -10.37 14.86
C LEU A 41 -1.68 -11.01 13.68
N GLY A 42 -2.20 -10.80 12.47
CA GLY A 42 -1.78 -11.52 11.29
C GLY A 42 -0.68 -10.85 10.49
N SER A 43 -0.19 -9.65 10.86
CA SER A 43 0.81 -8.96 10.03
C SER A 43 0.33 -8.78 8.58
N VAL A 44 -0.99 -8.66 8.35
CA VAL A 44 -1.56 -8.70 6.99
C VAL A 44 -1.05 -7.53 6.14
N ARG A 45 -0.83 -6.38 6.79
CA ARG A 45 -0.33 -5.17 6.15
C ARG A 45 1.11 -5.33 5.65
N ASP A 46 2.01 -5.89 6.46
CA ASP A 46 3.41 -6.05 6.05
C ASP A 46 3.52 -6.97 4.83
N ARG A 47 2.74 -8.06 4.81
CA ARG A 47 2.69 -9.01 3.70
C ARG A 47 2.17 -8.35 2.45
N PHE A 48 1.13 -7.53 2.58
CA PHE A 48 0.60 -6.75 1.47
C PHE A 48 1.65 -5.77 0.94
N HIS A 49 2.25 -4.94 1.79
CA HIS A 49 3.28 -3.97 1.40
C HIS A 49 4.49 -4.64 0.75
N LYS A 50 5.04 -5.68 1.36
CA LYS A 50 6.16 -6.46 0.81
C LYS A 50 5.83 -7.04 -0.55
N ARG A 51 4.64 -7.62 -0.72
CA ARG A 51 4.18 -8.14 -2.02
C ARG A 51 4.04 -7.02 -3.06
N ARG A 52 3.53 -5.85 -2.67
CA ARG A 52 3.37 -4.70 -3.58
C ARG A 52 4.70 -4.15 -4.04
N VAL A 53 5.67 -3.99 -3.14
CA VAL A 53 7.03 -3.56 -3.47
C VAL A 53 7.72 -4.60 -4.35
N ARG A 54 7.63 -5.89 -4.02
CA ARG A 54 8.16 -6.98 -4.85
C ARG A 54 7.58 -6.92 -6.27
N ASN A 55 6.26 -6.93 -6.40
CA ASN A 55 5.59 -6.85 -7.71
C ASN A 55 5.91 -5.56 -8.47
N TRP A 56 6.32 -4.49 -7.79
CA TRP A 56 6.72 -3.24 -8.43
C TRP A 56 8.15 -3.33 -8.97
N ILE A 57 9.06 -3.95 -8.22
CA ILE A 57 10.43 -4.25 -8.65
C ILE A 57 10.41 -5.21 -9.84
N GLU A 58 9.65 -6.31 -9.75
CA GLU A 58 9.56 -7.36 -10.78
C GLU A 58 9.00 -6.88 -12.14
N ARG A 59 8.37 -5.69 -12.20
CA ARG A 59 7.84 -5.12 -13.44
C ARG A 59 8.90 -4.44 -14.30
N VAL A 60 10.07 -4.17 -13.75
CA VAL A 60 11.17 -3.49 -14.43
C VAL A 60 12.10 -4.54 -14.98
N THR A 61 12.51 -4.38 -16.23
CA THR A 61 13.54 -5.25 -16.84
C THR A 61 14.91 -4.64 -16.62
N VAL A 62 15.96 -5.45 -16.60
CA VAL A 62 17.33 -4.94 -16.52
C VAL A 62 17.53 -3.93 -17.65
N PRO A 63 17.96 -2.69 -17.36
CA PRO A 63 18.26 -1.73 -18.40
C PRO A 63 19.34 -2.31 -19.31
N GLY A 64 19.12 -2.28 -20.62
CA GLY A 64 20.06 -2.85 -21.59
C GLY A 64 21.47 -2.26 -21.48
N GLU A 65 22.48 -3.00 -21.98
CA GLU A 65 23.93 -2.74 -21.80
C GLU A 65 24.41 -1.32 -22.14
N VAL A 66 23.62 -0.55 -22.86
CA VAL A 66 24.00 0.73 -23.44
C VAL A 66 24.04 1.87 -22.41
N LEU A 67 23.38 1.74 -21.25
CA LEU A 67 23.10 2.90 -20.39
C LEU A 67 24.31 3.40 -19.58
N ILE A 68 25.20 2.54 -19.08
CA ILE A 68 26.34 2.97 -18.25
C ILE A 68 27.57 2.14 -18.59
N SER A 69 28.47 2.73 -19.40
CA SER A 69 29.71 2.07 -19.79
C SER A 69 30.58 1.75 -18.56
N GLY A 70 30.87 0.45 -18.36
CA GLY A 70 31.77 -0.02 -17.30
C GLY A 70 31.10 -0.32 -15.96
N ALA A 71 29.80 -0.10 -15.80
CA ALA A 71 29.08 -0.56 -14.62
C ALA A 71 28.81 -2.08 -14.73
N PRO A 72 28.98 -2.86 -13.64
CA PRO A 72 28.67 -4.28 -13.65
C PRO A 72 27.16 -4.47 -13.82
N ILE A 73 26.75 -4.96 -14.98
CA ILE A 73 25.35 -5.26 -15.28
C ILE A 73 25.02 -6.63 -14.68
N PRO A 74 23.92 -6.77 -13.93
CA PRO A 74 23.46 -8.07 -13.46
C PRO A 74 23.22 -9.04 -14.64
N PRO A 75 23.54 -10.33 -14.49
CA PRO A 75 23.45 -11.29 -15.58
C PRO A 75 21.99 -11.56 -16.03
N ASP A 76 21.02 -11.32 -15.17
CA ASP A 76 19.59 -11.50 -15.44
C ASP A 76 18.70 -10.58 -14.59
N ASP A 77 17.41 -10.54 -14.96
CA ASP A 77 16.37 -9.75 -14.28
C ASP A 77 16.23 -10.11 -12.80
N ARG A 78 16.39 -11.40 -12.46
CA ARG A 78 16.20 -11.86 -11.08
C ARG A 78 17.30 -11.32 -10.18
N VAL A 79 18.57 -11.44 -10.57
CA VAL A 79 19.70 -10.90 -9.79
C VAL A 79 19.58 -9.39 -9.64
N PHE A 80 19.14 -8.69 -10.70
CA PHE A 80 18.85 -7.27 -10.61
C PHE A 80 17.76 -6.96 -9.58
N HIS A 81 16.62 -7.65 -9.60
CA HIS A 81 15.53 -7.45 -8.64
C HIS A 81 15.94 -7.75 -7.19
N GLU A 82 16.72 -8.81 -6.99
CA GLU A 82 17.29 -9.20 -5.70
C GLU A 82 18.21 -8.08 -5.17
N HIS A 83 19.07 -7.51 -6.02
CA HIS A 83 19.93 -6.38 -5.64
C HIS A 83 19.13 -5.10 -5.34
N VAL A 84 18.17 -4.71 -6.20
CA VAL A 84 17.29 -3.55 -5.98
C VAL A 84 16.62 -3.63 -4.61
N TYR A 85 16.10 -4.81 -4.26
CA TYR A 85 15.47 -5.04 -2.96
C TYR A 85 16.46 -4.95 -1.81
N SER A 86 17.64 -5.57 -1.94
CA SER A 86 18.67 -5.53 -0.91
C SER A 86 19.16 -4.10 -0.64
N GLU A 87 19.39 -3.30 -1.68
CA GLU A 87 19.80 -1.90 -1.58
C GLU A 87 18.71 -1.04 -0.96
N LEU A 88 17.44 -1.27 -1.33
CA LEU A 88 16.30 -0.57 -0.74
C LEU A 88 16.18 -0.85 0.76
N VAL A 89 16.26 -2.12 1.18
CA VAL A 89 16.17 -2.48 2.60
C VAL A 89 17.38 -1.98 3.36
N TRP A 90 18.58 -2.07 2.77
CA TRP A 90 19.80 -1.55 3.37
C TRP A 90 19.73 -0.04 3.61
N LEU A 91 19.28 0.76 2.63
CA LEU A 91 19.15 2.21 2.79
C LEU A 91 18.08 2.62 3.80
N THR A 92 17.02 1.84 3.96
CA THR A 92 15.90 2.17 4.86
C THR A 92 16.06 1.65 6.28
N THR A 93 16.78 0.55 6.47
CA THR A 93 16.89 -0.14 7.78
C THR A 93 18.32 -0.27 8.29
N ALA A 94 19.32 0.06 7.47
CA ALA A 94 20.74 -0.20 7.69
C ALA A 94 21.08 -1.69 7.88
N GLU A 95 20.16 -2.62 7.63
CA GLU A 95 20.41 -4.06 7.71
C GLU A 95 20.85 -4.61 6.35
N GLN A 96 21.87 -5.47 6.36
CA GLN A 96 22.22 -6.25 5.17
C GLN A 96 21.28 -7.45 5.09
N VAL A 97 20.46 -7.46 4.07
CA VAL A 97 19.50 -8.53 3.82
C VAL A 97 20.01 -9.38 2.67
N ASP A 98 19.97 -10.70 2.87
CA ASP A 98 20.21 -11.66 1.80
C ASP A 98 19.26 -11.35 0.63
N ALA A 99 19.82 -11.14 -0.55
CA ALA A 99 19.09 -10.77 -1.75
C ALA A 99 17.99 -11.82 -2.08
N THR A 100 18.21 -13.08 -1.70
CA THR A 100 17.23 -14.17 -1.86
C THR A 100 16.04 -14.06 -0.91
N ALA A 101 16.13 -13.26 0.17
CA ALA A 101 15.01 -13.03 1.08
C ALA A 101 13.83 -12.30 0.42
N ILE A 102 14.05 -11.70 -0.76
CA ILE A 102 12.96 -11.19 -1.58
C ILE A 102 12.06 -12.33 -2.05
N THR A 103 12.60 -13.50 -2.44
CA THR A 103 11.81 -14.63 -2.96
C THR A 103 11.38 -15.61 -1.86
N GLY A 104 12.08 -15.59 -0.72
CA GLY A 104 11.79 -16.41 0.45
C GLY A 104 10.31 -16.42 0.81
N SER A 105 9.81 -17.61 1.15
CA SER A 105 8.47 -17.79 1.70
C SER A 105 8.31 -16.87 2.90
N ILE A 106 7.17 -16.19 2.97
CA ILE A 106 6.84 -15.29 4.08
C ILE A 106 6.95 -16.07 5.39
N GLU A 107 7.96 -15.77 6.19
CA GLU A 107 8.16 -16.46 7.46
C GLU A 107 7.09 -15.97 8.44
N TRP A 108 6.11 -16.82 8.74
CA TRP A 108 5.06 -16.49 9.70
C TRP A 108 5.63 -16.66 11.11
N LYS A 109 6.26 -15.61 11.62
CA LYS A 109 6.61 -15.48 13.03
C LYS A 109 5.73 -14.39 13.63
N PRO A 110 4.57 -14.75 14.21
CA PRO A 110 3.74 -13.75 14.86
C PRO A 110 4.57 -13.05 15.93
N TRP A 111 4.39 -11.73 16.08
CA TRP A 111 5.05 -10.88 17.09
C TRP A 111 6.54 -10.59 16.91
N HIS A 112 7.21 -11.17 15.90
CA HIS A 112 8.62 -10.91 15.65
C HIS A 112 8.81 -10.21 14.29
N ILE A 113 8.98 -8.89 14.33
CA ILE A 113 9.31 -8.10 13.15
C ILE A 113 10.83 -8.21 12.95
N SER A 114 11.28 -8.98 11.95
CA SER A 114 12.68 -8.92 11.54
C SER A 114 13.01 -7.50 11.05
N PRO A 115 14.24 -6.99 11.25
CA PRO A 115 14.56 -5.64 10.81
C PRO A 115 14.38 -5.49 9.28
N SER A 116 14.61 -6.56 8.52
CA SER A 116 14.34 -6.66 7.08
C SER A 116 12.88 -6.47 6.69
N ASN A 117 11.96 -6.70 7.63
CA ASN A 117 10.52 -6.50 7.47
C ASN A 117 10.02 -5.20 8.12
N ALA A 118 10.87 -4.49 8.88
CA ALA A 118 10.48 -3.28 9.60
C ALA A 118 9.94 -2.20 8.66
N LEU A 119 10.55 -2.03 7.48
CA LEU A 119 10.06 -1.11 6.44
C LEU A 119 8.60 -1.40 6.06
N PHE A 120 8.24 -2.65 5.86
CA PHE A 120 6.90 -3.04 5.39
C PHE A 120 5.86 -3.03 6.52
N ALA A 121 6.29 -3.14 7.77
CA ALA A 121 5.43 -3.04 8.94
C ALA A 121 4.89 -1.62 9.17
N LEU A 122 5.51 -0.59 8.57
CA LEU A 122 5.07 0.80 8.68
C LEU A 122 3.69 1.04 8.05
N ASP A 123 3.05 2.15 8.44
CA ASP A 123 1.91 2.70 7.70
C ASP A 123 2.35 3.08 6.28
N ALA A 124 1.45 2.99 5.29
CA ALA A 124 1.81 3.20 3.88
C ALA A 124 2.51 4.54 3.64
N GLU A 125 2.06 5.62 4.27
CA GLU A 125 2.68 6.96 4.16
C GLU A 125 4.11 6.99 4.72
N LYS A 126 4.35 6.37 5.88
CA LYS A 126 5.67 6.29 6.50
C LYS A 126 6.62 5.40 5.70
N MET A 127 6.12 4.26 5.21
CA MET A 127 6.86 3.39 4.31
C MET A 127 7.31 4.15 3.06
N MET A 128 6.40 4.92 2.46
CA MET A 128 6.74 5.72 1.27
C MET A 128 7.72 6.85 1.58
N GLY A 129 7.64 7.48 2.75
CA GLY A 129 8.66 8.43 3.20
C GLY A 129 10.06 7.80 3.24
N GLN A 130 10.18 6.60 3.83
CA GLN A 130 11.45 5.87 3.86
C GLN A 130 11.93 5.44 2.47
N ILE A 131 11.03 4.99 1.59
CA ILE A 131 11.37 4.67 0.19
C ILE A 131 11.85 5.92 -0.56
N GLN A 132 11.25 7.08 -0.30
CA GLN A 132 11.68 8.35 -0.88
C GLN A 132 13.06 8.78 -0.37
N ASP A 133 13.33 8.63 0.92
CA ASP A 133 14.65 8.91 1.51
C ASP A 133 15.73 8.00 0.88
N ALA A 134 15.42 6.71 0.70
CA ALA A 134 16.30 5.77 0.01
C ALA A 134 16.50 6.13 -1.47
N ALA A 135 15.45 6.60 -2.14
CA ALA A 135 15.53 7.05 -3.52
C ALA A 135 16.42 8.31 -3.67
N ASP A 136 16.27 9.29 -2.77
CA ASP A 136 17.12 10.47 -2.73
C ASP A 136 18.58 10.07 -2.42
N ALA A 137 18.82 9.10 -1.53
CA ALA A 137 20.15 8.58 -1.25
C ALA A 137 20.79 7.87 -2.47
N ALA A 138 20.05 7.01 -3.16
CA ALA A 138 20.50 6.35 -4.38
C ALA A 138 20.75 7.35 -5.53
N LEU A 139 19.97 8.43 -5.61
CA LEU A 139 20.19 9.49 -6.57
C LEU A 139 21.45 10.31 -6.25
N ASN A 140 21.77 10.52 -4.98
CA ASN A 140 22.95 11.28 -4.55
C ASN A 140 24.26 10.48 -4.69
N ASP A 141 24.21 9.15 -4.54
CA ASP A 141 25.37 8.24 -4.71
C ASP A 141 24.97 7.00 -5.53
N PRO A 142 24.81 7.16 -6.87
CA PRO A 142 24.34 6.08 -7.73
C PRO A 142 25.39 4.99 -7.93
N GLY A 143 26.67 5.25 -7.64
CA GLY A 143 27.72 4.22 -7.70
C GLY A 143 27.59 3.19 -6.58
N ARG A 144 27.14 3.63 -5.39
CA ARG A 144 26.95 2.75 -4.23
C ARG A 144 25.64 1.96 -4.28
N CYS A 145 24.60 2.51 -4.91
CA CYS A 145 23.27 1.91 -5.01
C CYS A 145 22.84 1.80 -6.48
N LEU A 146 23.69 1.19 -7.31
CA LEU A 146 23.54 1.17 -8.76
C LEU A 146 22.22 0.54 -9.19
N ASN A 147 21.84 -0.59 -8.60
CA ASN A 147 20.67 -1.33 -9.06
C ASN A 147 19.39 -0.55 -8.72
N LEU A 148 19.30 -0.01 -7.51
CA LEU A 148 18.20 0.83 -7.08
C LEU A 148 18.12 2.14 -7.87
N TYR A 149 19.26 2.78 -8.15
CA TYR A 149 19.32 3.96 -9.01
C TYR A 149 18.73 3.65 -10.40
N LEU A 150 19.24 2.61 -11.06
CA LEU A 150 18.77 2.16 -12.36
C LEU A 150 17.29 1.84 -12.36
N PHE A 151 16.81 1.13 -11.33
CA PHE A 151 15.40 0.81 -11.14
C PHE A 151 14.52 2.06 -11.01
N LEU A 152 14.94 3.04 -10.22
CA LEU A 152 14.17 4.27 -9.97
C LEU A 152 14.12 5.16 -11.22
N THR A 153 15.21 5.19 -11.99
CA THR A 153 15.32 5.97 -13.22
C THR A 153 14.85 5.26 -14.48
N ASP A 154 14.43 3.99 -14.39
CA ASP A 154 13.89 3.25 -15.52
C ASP A 154 12.72 4.01 -16.19
N GLY A 155 12.78 4.17 -17.52
CA GLY A 155 11.85 4.98 -18.30
C GLY A 155 12.14 6.50 -18.33
N ALA A 156 13.16 6.99 -17.62
CA ALA A 156 13.65 8.35 -17.78
C ALA A 156 14.49 8.49 -19.07
N HIS A 157 14.88 9.73 -19.41
CA HIS A 157 15.69 9.97 -20.60
C HIS A 157 17.08 9.32 -20.44
N PRO A 158 17.53 8.44 -21.35
CA PRO A 158 18.80 7.70 -21.20
C PRO A 158 20.01 8.60 -20.96
N GLU A 159 20.09 9.73 -21.67
CA GLU A 159 21.19 10.69 -21.49
C GLU A 159 21.20 11.31 -20.08
N ASP A 160 20.05 11.57 -19.48
CA ASP A 160 19.99 12.12 -18.11
C ASP A 160 20.53 11.09 -17.10
N ILE A 161 20.21 9.81 -17.31
CA ILE A 161 20.69 8.71 -16.48
C ILE A 161 22.22 8.60 -16.58
N THR A 162 22.75 8.46 -17.80
CA THR A 162 24.20 8.30 -18.02
C THR A 162 25.00 9.53 -17.54
N ASN A 163 24.51 10.74 -17.85
CA ASN A 163 25.17 11.97 -17.45
C ASN A 163 25.18 12.13 -15.93
N TRP A 164 24.04 11.90 -15.27
CA TRP A 164 23.97 12.04 -13.82
C TRP A 164 24.81 10.99 -13.09
N TYR A 165 24.79 9.73 -13.54
CA TYR A 165 25.66 8.69 -12.99
C TYR A 165 27.14 9.12 -13.00
N THR A 166 27.59 9.72 -14.11
CA THR A 166 28.97 10.19 -14.27
C THR A 166 29.27 11.40 -13.37
N TRP A 167 28.33 12.35 -13.27
CA TRP A 167 28.52 13.59 -12.52
C TRP A 167 28.38 13.43 -11.01
N ALA A 168 27.51 12.54 -10.54
CA ALA A 168 27.25 12.35 -9.12
C ALA A 168 28.49 11.84 -8.35
N GLY A 169 29.38 11.11 -9.02
CA GLY A 169 30.67 10.68 -8.45
C GLY A 169 31.76 11.76 -8.45
N GLN A 170 31.50 12.93 -9.02
CA GLN A 170 32.46 14.04 -9.12
C GLN A 170 32.11 15.14 -8.12
N PRO A 171 33.10 15.91 -7.61
CA PRO A 171 32.81 17.08 -6.81
C PRO A 171 31.96 18.07 -7.62
N PRO A 172 30.97 18.74 -6.99
CA PRO A 172 30.08 19.65 -7.71
C PRO A 172 30.90 20.77 -8.37
N VAL A 173 30.62 21.00 -9.66
CA VAL A 173 31.32 22.03 -10.43
C VAL A 173 30.94 23.39 -9.89
N SER A 174 31.93 24.18 -9.50
CA SER A 174 31.69 25.55 -9.03
C SER A 174 31.07 26.39 -10.14
N THR A 175 30.00 27.12 -9.83
CA THR A 175 29.31 28.03 -10.76
C THR A 175 30.23 29.11 -11.31
N ALA A 176 31.31 29.45 -10.59
CA ALA A 176 32.33 30.40 -11.03
C ALA A 176 33.30 29.80 -12.05
N ALA A 177 33.56 28.49 -11.99
CA ALA A 177 34.48 27.80 -12.88
C ALA A 177 33.82 27.47 -14.23
N ASP A 178 32.62 26.90 -14.20
CA ASP A 178 31.82 26.64 -15.41
C ASP A 178 30.32 26.76 -15.09
N PRO A 179 29.71 27.93 -15.34
CA PRO A 179 28.29 28.15 -15.07
C PRO A 179 27.39 27.31 -15.97
N THR A 180 27.86 26.92 -17.17
CA THR A 180 27.05 26.17 -18.13
C THR A 180 26.93 24.71 -17.71
N LEU A 181 28.04 24.10 -17.28
CA LEU A 181 28.06 22.74 -16.78
C LEU A 181 27.34 22.63 -15.43
N ALA A 182 27.58 23.56 -14.50
CA ALA A 182 26.88 23.59 -13.20
C ALA A 182 25.36 23.66 -13.38
N LYS A 183 24.88 24.49 -14.32
CA LYS A 183 23.45 24.56 -14.66
C LYS A 183 22.94 23.24 -15.24
N ARG A 184 23.65 22.64 -16.20
CA ARG A 184 23.25 21.35 -16.79
C ARG A 184 23.17 20.23 -15.77
N GLN A 185 24.11 20.17 -14.82
CA GLN A 185 24.09 19.22 -13.70
C GLN A 185 22.84 19.41 -12.83
N ALA A 186 22.57 20.64 -12.40
CA ALA A 186 21.40 20.96 -11.57
C ALA A 186 20.07 20.67 -12.28
N ASP A 187 19.96 21.02 -13.57
CA ASP A 187 18.76 20.77 -14.38
C ASP A 187 18.52 19.26 -14.54
N THR A 188 19.57 18.48 -14.78
CA THR A 188 19.50 17.01 -14.94
C THR A 188 19.08 16.32 -13.63
N TYR A 189 19.70 16.72 -12.51
CA TYR A 189 19.29 16.25 -11.19
C TYR A 189 17.82 16.53 -10.91
N THR A 190 17.37 17.76 -11.20
CA THR A 190 15.98 18.18 -10.97
C THR A 190 15.00 17.35 -11.80
N ARG A 191 15.32 17.10 -13.09
CA ARG A 191 14.50 16.24 -13.96
C ARG A 191 14.39 14.82 -13.44
N LEU A 192 15.51 14.18 -13.10
CA LEU A 192 15.51 12.82 -12.55
C LEU A 192 14.76 12.74 -11.22
N ARG A 193 15.01 13.67 -10.29
CA ARG A 193 14.32 13.71 -9.00
C ARG A 193 12.81 13.89 -9.17
N GLN A 194 12.38 14.77 -10.07
CA GLN A 194 10.96 14.95 -10.37
C GLN A 194 10.33 13.69 -11.00
N PHE A 195 11.05 13.02 -11.89
CA PHE A 195 10.62 11.76 -12.49
C PHE A 195 10.42 10.67 -11.43
N ILE A 196 11.44 10.45 -10.59
CA ILE A 196 11.40 9.47 -9.49
C ILE A 196 10.22 9.77 -8.55
N ARG A 197 10.05 11.04 -8.15
CA ARG A 197 8.95 11.44 -7.28
C ARG A 197 7.58 11.09 -7.88
N ARG A 198 7.34 11.41 -9.15
CA ARG A 198 6.07 11.07 -9.83
C ARG A 198 5.84 9.55 -9.89
N ARG A 199 6.89 8.77 -10.10
CA ARG A 199 6.83 7.30 -10.09
C ARG A 199 6.45 6.77 -8.70
N LEU A 200 7.08 7.31 -7.65
CA LEU A 200 6.76 6.97 -6.26
C LEU A 200 5.34 7.37 -5.88
N ASP A 201 4.88 8.57 -6.28
CA ASP A 201 3.51 9.04 -6.06
C ASP A 201 2.49 8.08 -6.72
N ALA A 202 2.74 7.65 -7.96
CA ALA A 202 1.88 6.67 -8.64
C ALA A 202 1.86 5.32 -7.91
N PHE A 203 3.01 4.84 -7.44
CA PHE A 203 3.08 3.62 -6.65
C PHE A 203 2.33 3.75 -5.31
N GLN A 204 2.46 4.87 -4.61
CA GLN A 204 1.75 5.16 -3.36
C GLN A 204 0.23 5.19 -3.58
N LEU A 205 -0.25 5.92 -4.59
CA LEU A 205 -1.67 6.01 -4.92
C LEU A 205 -2.27 4.64 -5.24
N THR A 206 -1.60 3.86 -6.10
CA THR A 206 -2.10 2.53 -6.47
C THR A 206 -2.07 1.55 -5.29
N THR A 207 -1.04 1.59 -4.46
CA THR A 207 -0.92 0.74 -3.27
C THR A 207 -1.97 1.09 -2.21
N GLY A 208 -2.18 2.38 -1.96
CA GLY A 208 -3.21 2.86 -1.04
C GLY A 208 -4.62 2.45 -1.48
N TYR A 209 -4.93 2.67 -2.77
CA TYR A 209 -6.22 2.25 -3.34
C TYR A 209 -6.45 0.75 -3.19
N GLN A 210 -5.48 -0.08 -3.57
CA GLN A 210 -5.61 -1.54 -3.48
C GLN A 210 -5.77 -2.03 -2.04
N TRP A 211 -5.04 -1.43 -1.08
CA TRP A 211 -5.20 -1.76 0.33
C TRP A 211 -6.61 -1.45 0.84
N GLN A 212 -7.14 -0.29 0.47
CA GLN A 212 -8.50 0.11 0.82
C GLN A 212 -9.53 -0.86 0.21
N THR A 213 -9.38 -1.21 -1.06
CA THR A 213 -10.26 -2.18 -1.74
C THR A 213 -10.23 -3.54 -1.05
N VAL A 214 -9.04 -4.07 -0.72
CA VAL A 214 -8.91 -5.37 -0.02
C VAL A 214 -9.58 -5.31 1.35
N ASN A 215 -9.39 -4.23 2.12
CA ASN A 215 -10.05 -4.07 3.42
C ASN A 215 -11.57 -3.97 3.29
N GLN A 216 -12.07 -3.28 2.28
CA GLN A 216 -13.51 -3.17 2.04
C GLN A 216 -14.12 -4.52 1.68
N ILE A 217 -13.50 -5.26 0.75
CA ILE A 217 -13.94 -6.62 0.38
C ILE A 217 -13.91 -7.54 1.61
N ALA A 218 -12.82 -7.53 2.37
CA ALA A 218 -12.70 -8.35 3.58
C ALA A 218 -13.78 -8.02 4.62
N SER A 219 -14.10 -6.73 4.79
CA SER A 219 -15.17 -6.28 5.70
C SER A 219 -16.55 -6.76 5.25
N VAL A 220 -16.87 -6.61 3.95
CA VAL A 220 -18.13 -7.08 3.37
C VAL A 220 -18.28 -8.59 3.54
N VAL A 221 -17.23 -9.35 3.21
CA VAL A 221 -17.23 -10.82 3.33
C VAL A 221 -17.40 -11.24 4.79
N LEU A 222 -16.65 -10.63 5.72
CA LEU A 222 -16.75 -10.97 7.14
C LEU A 222 -18.14 -10.63 7.72
N GLY A 223 -18.69 -9.47 7.36
CA GLY A 223 -20.03 -9.06 7.77
C GLY A 223 -21.11 -10.00 7.24
N ALA A 224 -21.01 -10.40 5.97
CA ALA A 224 -21.92 -11.38 5.38
C ALA A 224 -21.83 -12.75 6.08
N LEU A 225 -20.62 -13.23 6.40
CA LEU A 225 -20.41 -14.48 7.12
C LEU A 225 -20.98 -14.43 8.55
N LEU A 226 -20.76 -13.34 9.29
CA LEU A 226 -21.26 -13.18 10.65
C LEU A 226 -22.79 -13.07 10.68
N LEU A 227 -23.39 -12.32 9.77
CA LEU A 227 -24.84 -12.21 9.67
C LEU A 227 -25.46 -13.54 9.23
N GLY A 228 -24.90 -14.19 8.20
CA GLY A 228 -25.33 -15.51 7.75
C GLY A 228 -25.25 -16.55 8.87
N GLY A 229 -24.13 -16.60 9.59
CA GLY A 229 -23.95 -17.50 10.74
C GLY A 229 -24.94 -17.22 11.87
N SER A 230 -25.19 -15.94 12.17
CA SER A 230 -26.16 -15.54 13.20
C SER A 230 -27.59 -15.95 12.83
N LEU A 231 -27.97 -15.78 11.55
CA LEU A 231 -29.30 -16.15 11.08
C LEU A 231 -29.48 -17.67 11.04
N LEU A 232 -28.49 -18.43 10.60
CA LEU A 232 -28.51 -19.90 10.65
C LEU A 232 -28.61 -20.43 12.08
N TYR A 233 -28.05 -19.70 13.06
CA TYR A 233 -28.16 -20.04 14.47
C TYR A 233 -29.55 -19.73 15.04
N LEU A 234 -30.13 -18.58 14.69
CA LEU A 234 -31.43 -18.13 15.21
C LEU A 234 -32.63 -18.84 14.56
N ASP A 235 -32.57 -19.12 13.27
CA ASP A 235 -33.69 -19.73 12.55
C ASP A 235 -33.21 -20.56 11.34
N ARG A 236 -33.34 -21.88 11.46
CA ARG A 236 -33.01 -22.84 10.39
C ARG A 236 -33.96 -22.77 9.19
N THR A 237 -35.12 -22.13 9.32
CA THR A 237 -36.16 -22.14 8.27
C THR A 237 -36.01 -21.05 7.22
N VAL A 238 -35.14 -20.05 7.45
CA VAL A 238 -34.97 -18.88 6.56
C VAL A 238 -34.28 -19.23 5.22
N GLY A 239 -33.76 -20.45 5.08
CA GLY A 239 -33.39 -21.05 3.79
C GLY A 239 -32.46 -20.19 2.92
N TRP A 240 -32.71 -20.18 1.61
CA TRP A 240 -31.86 -19.51 0.60
C TRP A 240 -31.97 -17.97 0.59
N LEU A 241 -32.99 -17.39 1.25
CA LEU A 241 -33.16 -15.93 1.38
C LEU A 241 -32.07 -15.27 2.26
N LEU A 242 -31.33 -16.07 3.03
CA LEU A 242 -30.21 -15.62 3.86
C LEU A 242 -29.04 -15.07 3.05
N VAL A 243 -28.79 -15.63 1.86
CA VAL A 243 -27.64 -15.25 1.03
C VAL A 243 -27.76 -13.80 0.52
N PRO A 244 -28.85 -13.39 -0.16
CA PRO A 244 -28.97 -12.00 -0.60
C PRO A 244 -29.08 -11.01 0.58
N LEU A 245 -29.71 -11.39 1.69
CA LEU A 245 -29.83 -10.53 2.87
C LEU A 245 -28.47 -10.31 3.55
N SER A 246 -27.64 -11.36 3.63
CA SER A 246 -26.28 -11.27 4.18
C SER A 246 -25.35 -10.40 3.32
N LEU A 247 -25.45 -10.50 1.99
CA LEU A 247 -24.72 -9.66 1.05
C LEU A 247 -25.15 -8.19 1.13
N ALA A 248 -26.46 -7.93 1.21
CA ALA A 248 -26.99 -6.58 1.41
C ALA A 248 -26.50 -5.96 2.73
N GLY A 249 -26.47 -6.75 3.81
CA GLY A 249 -25.91 -6.32 5.10
C GLY A 249 -24.43 -5.95 5.02
N GLY A 250 -23.63 -6.77 4.35
CA GLY A 250 -22.20 -6.47 4.12
C GLY A 250 -21.98 -5.20 3.30
N PHE A 251 -22.78 -4.97 2.26
CA PHE A 251 -22.68 -3.78 1.41
C PHE A 251 -23.07 -2.48 2.12
N LEU A 252 -24.04 -2.54 3.05
CA LEU A 252 -24.49 -1.37 3.81
C LEU A 252 -23.54 -1.01 4.97
N ALA A 253 -22.66 -1.90 5.40
CA ALA A 253 -21.76 -1.65 6.54
C ALA A 253 -20.80 -0.45 6.33
N PRO A 254 -20.13 -0.29 5.16
CA PRO A 254 -19.34 0.92 4.88
C PRO A 254 -20.19 2.20 4.90
N VAL A 255 -21.39 2.16 4.32
CA VAL A 255 -22.32 3.31 4.30
C VAL A 255 -22.73 3.71 5.72
N ALA A 256 -23.04 2.72 6.57
CA ALA A 256 -23.38 2.96 7.97
C ALA A 256 -22.21 3.60 8.74
N LYS A 257 -20.97 3.16 8.49
CA LYS A 257 -19.76 3.76 9.08
C LYS A 257 -19.63 5.23 8.69
N ASP A 258 -19.77 5.55 7.41
CA ASP A 258 -19.64 6.92 6.91
C ASP A 258 -20.74 7.83 7.45
N LEU A 259 -21.97 7.30 7.57
CA LEU A 259 -23.10 8.01 8.16
C LEU A 259 -22.89 8.29 9.66
N VAL A 260 -22.35 7.32 10.41
CA VAL A 260 -21.97 7.52 11.82
C VAL A 260 -20.86 8.57 11.96
N LEU A 261 -19.85 8.57 11.09
CA LEU A 261 -18.79 9.57 11.09
C LEU A 261 -19.32 10.97 10.77
N ALA A 262 -20.22 11.08 9.78
CA ALA A 262 -20.90 12.34 9.46
C ALA A 262 -21.71 12.86 10.66
N LEU A 263 -22.49 12.00 11.32
CA LEU A 263 -23.26 12.36 12.52
C LEU A 263 -22.35 12.79 13.68
N LYS A 264 -21.23 12.10 13.90
CA LYS A 264 -20.24 12.50 14.93
C LYS A 264 -19.69 13.90 14.65
N ARG A 265 -19.40 14.21 13.39
CA ARG A 265 -18.88 15.53 12.97
C ARG A 265 -19.88 16.65 13.21
N VAL A 266 -21.17 16.41 12.94
CA VAL A 266 -22.27 17.36 13.21
C VAL A 266 -22.48 17.57 14.69
N ARG A 267 -22.33 16.53 15.52
CA ARG A 267 -22.49 16.65 16.98
C ARG A 267 -21.33 17.41 17.65
N SER A 268 -20.13 17.36 17.07
CA SER A 268 -18.92 17.97 17.63
C SER A 268 -18.65 19.40 17.17
N GLY A 269 -19.39 19.92 16.19
CA GLY A 269 -19.31 21.30 15.71
C GLY A 269 -20.49 22.11 16.22
#